data_AF-A0A6I0F5V7-F1
#
_entry.id   AF-A0A6I0F5V7-F1
#
_cell.length_a   1.000
_cell.length_b   1.000
_cell.length_c   1.000
_cell.angle_alpha   90.00
_cell.angle_beta   90.00
_cell.angle_gamma   90.00
#
_symmetry.space_group_name_H-M   'P 1'
#
loop_
_entity.id
_entity.type
_entity.pdbx_description
1 polymer ?
#
loop_
_entity_poly.entity_id
_entity_poly.type
_entity_poly.pdbx_seq_one_letter_code
_entity_poly.pdbx_strand_id
1 'polypeptide(L)' 'MFDYIRLERTMCYGTCPVYNVTVNKDGKVKYEGEMYVYRIGKHQWKISNKKVKQLSDLFVILLHFTNK' A
#
# COMPACT_ATOMS: atom_id res chain seq x y z
N MET A 1 6.82 -13.59 6.02
CA MET A 1 5.50 -13.11 5.54
C MET A 1 5.18 -11.84 6.32
N PHE A 2 4.69 -10.77 5.67
CA PHE A 2 4.36 -9.51 6.36
C PHE A 2 3.03 -9.62 7.13
N ASP A 3 2.82 -8.82 8.17
CA ASP A 3 1.51 -8.66 8.81
C ASP A 3 0.65 -7.61 8.09
N TYR A 4 1.26 -6.48 7.72
CA TYR A 4 0.69 -5.51 6.80
C TYR A 4 1.79 -4.78 6.03
N ILE A 5 1.41 -4.19 4.89
CA ILE A 5 2.21 -3.22 4.14
C ILE A 5 1.45 -1.90 4.14
N ARG A 6 2.15 -0.80 4.40
CA ARG A 6 1.60 0.56 4.30
C ARG A 6 2.40 1.38 3.32
N LEU A 7 1.72 2.10 2.45
CA LEU A 7 2.28 3.14 1.59
C LEU A 7 1.58 4.45 1.94
N GLU A 8 2.38 5.49 2.12
CA GLU A 8 1.91 6.82 2.49
C GLU A 8 2.55 7.85 1.56
N ARG A 9 1.72 8.77 1.06
CA ARG A 9 2.16 9.95 0.33
C ARG A 9 1.62 11.18 1.03
N THR A 10 2.53 12.07 1.40
CA THR A 10 2.26 13.32 2.10
C THR A 10 2.25 14.51 1.12
N MET A 11 1.85 15.67 1.63
CA MET A 11 1.78 16.91 0.85
C MET A 11 3.15 17.36 0.31
N CYS A 12 3.13 18.07 -0.81
CA CYS A 12 4.29 18.77 -1.39
C CYS A 12 3.86 20.17 -1.87
N TYR A 13 4.79 21.02 -2.32
CA TYR A 13 4.52 22.39 -2.84
C TYR A 13 3.75 22.43 -4.18
N GLY A 14 3.06 21.36 -4.57
CA GLY A 14 2.31 21.23 -5.82
C GLY A 14 1.20 20.19 -5.73
N THR A 15 0.73 19.68 -6.87
CA THR A 15 -0.39 18.74 -6.94
C THR A 15 0.03 17.29 -6.67
N CYS A 16 0.83 17.06 -5.62
CA CYS A 16 1.18 15.71 -5.21
C CYS A 16 -0.03 15.01 -4.59
N PRO A 17 -0.35 13.78 -5.02
CA PRO A 17 -1.41 12.99 -4.39
C PRO A 17 -1.12 12.76 -2.91
N VAL A 18 -2.08 13.07 -2.06
CA VAL A 18 -2.03 12.82 -0.61
C VAL A 18 -2.96 11.66 -0.29
N TYR A 19 -2.40 10.54 0.16
CA TYR A 19 -3.16 9.35 0.54
C TYR A 19 -2.36 8.38 1.41
N ASN A 20 -3.09 7.51 2.10
CA ASN A 20 -2.55 6.31 2.71
C ASN A 20 -3.23 5.06 2.12
N VAL A 21 -2.47 3.97 1.99
CA VAL A 21 -3.00 2.64 1.67
C VAL A 21 -2.34 1.60 2.55
N THR A 22 -3.14 0.74 3.16
CA THR A 22 -2.70 -0.39 3.98
C THR A 22 -3.26 -1.68 3.43
N VAL A 23 -2.40 -2.67 3.22
CA VAL A 23 -2.78 -4.04 2.82
C VAL A 23 -2.38 -4.99 3.94
N ASN A 24 -3.37 -5.64 4.54
CA ASN A 24 -3.14 -6.65 5.57
C ASN A 24 -2.85 -8.03 4.94
N LYS A 25 -2.23 -8.94 5.72
CA LYS A 25 -1.93 -10.32 5.29
C LYS A 25 -3.14 -11.15 4.86
N ASP A 26 -4.34 -10.78 5.30
CA ASP A 26 -5.62 -11.42 4.93
C ASP A 26 -6.21 -10.85 3.62
N GLY A 27 -5.51 -9.92 2.96
CA GLY A 27 -5.90 -9.27 1.73
C GLY A 27 -6.88 -8.11 1.93
N LYS A 28 -7.20 -7.70 3.16
CA LYS A 28 -8.01 -6.49 3.40
C LYS A 28 -7.18 -5.25 3.06
N VAL A 29 -7.73 -4.41 2.18
CA VAL A 29 -7.14 -3.13 1.80
C VAL A 29 -7.96 -1.99 2.40
N LYS A 30 -7.27 -1.05 3.03
CA LYS A 30 -7.80 0.24 3.46
C LYS A 30 -7.07 1.33 2.69
N TYR A 31 -7.83 2.25 2.10
CA TYR A 31 -7.30 3.41 1.40
C TYR A 31 -8.01 4.65 1.94
N GLU A 32 -7.25 5.72 2.13
CA GLU A 32 -7.79 7.03 2.47
C GLU A 32 -7.08 8.05 1.60
N GLY A 33 -7.86 8.67 0.72
CA GLY A 33 -7.42 9.73 -0.16
C GLY A 33 -7.81 11.09 0.39
N GLU A 34 -6.90 12.05 0.38
CA GLU A 34 -7.14 13.39 0.92
C GLU A 34 -7.18 14.44 -0.19
N MET A 35 -6.10 14.57 -0.98
CA MET A 35 -5.96 15.62 -1.98
C MET A 35 -5.29 15.11 -3.26
N TYR A 36 -5.62 15.74 -4.40
CA TYR A 36 -5.04 15.42 -5.72
C TYR A 36 -5.09 13.93 -6.08
N VAL A 37 -6.17 13.25 -5.69
CA VAL A 37 -6.43 11.83 -5.94
C VAL A 37 -7.77 11.63 -6.64
N TYR A 38 -7.88 10.57 -7.41
CA TYR A 38 -9.13 10.23 -8.12
C TYR A 38 -10.28 9.87 -7.18
N ARG A 39 -9.98 9.21 -6.04
CA ARG A 39 -10.98 8.89 -5.01
C ARG A 39 -10.58 9.55 -3.71
N ILE A 40 -11.37 10.54 -3.27
CA ILE A 40 -11.22 11.16 -1.95
C ILE A 40 -12.00 10.34 -0.92
N GLY A 41 -11.56 10.37 0.34
CA GLY A 41 -12.19 9.72 1.48
C GLY A 41 -11.72 8.29 1.71
N LYS A 42 -12.42 7.58 2.60
CA LYS A 42 -12.08 6.22 3.05
C LYS A 42 -12.74 5.17 2.17
N HIS A 43 -11.93 4.24 1.65
CA HIS A 43 -12.37 3.12 0.82
C HIS A 43 -11.78 1.82 1.34
N GLN A 44 -12.55 0.72 1.22
CA GLN A 44 -12.10 -0.60 1.62
C GLN A 44 -12.50 -1.63 0.56
N TRP A 45 -11.58 -2.56 0.28
CA TRP A 45 -11.85 -3.71 -0.58
C TRP A 45 -10.98 -4.88 -0.15
N LYS A 46 -11.20 -6.04 -0.78
CA LYS A 46 -10.40 -7.25 -0.56
C LYS A 46 -9.71 -7.65 -1.86
N ILE A 47 -8.44 -8.02 -1.76
CA ILE A 47 -7.67 -8.60 -2.87
C ILE A 47 -7.52 -10.11 -2.67
N SER A 48 -7.29 -10.84 -3.75
CA SER A 48 -7.12 -12.29 -3.69
C SER A 48 -5.81 -12.70 -3.03
N ASN A 49 -5.77 -13.90 -2.46
CA ASN A 49 -4.56 -14.48 -1.88
C ASN A 49 -3.39 -14.55 -2.89
N LYS A 50 -3.70 -14.73 -4.19
CA LYS A 50 -2.70 -14.66 -5.26
C LYS A 50 -1.99 -13.30 -5.30
N LYS A 51 -2.75 -12.20 -5.19
CA LYS A 51 -2.18 -10.83 -5.15
C LYS A 51 -1.41 -10.58 -3.86
N VAL A 52 -1.90 -11.08 -2.71
CA VAL A 52 -1.15 -11.00 -1.44
C VAL A 52 0.18 -11.72 -1.55
N LYS A 53 0.20 -12.92 -2.14
CA LYS A 53 1.45 -13.68 -2.37
C LYS A 53 2.40 -12.91 -3.29
N GLN A 54 1.91 -12.33 -4.38
CA GLN A 54 2.74 -11.50 -5.27
C GLN A 54 3.38 -10.31 -4.53
N LEU A 55 2.64 -9.65 -3.62
CA LEU A 55 3.21 -8.62 -2.77
C LEU A 55 4.31 -9.18 -1.87
N SER A 56 4.07 -10.31 -1.19
CA SER A 56 5.08 -10.95 -0.34
C SER A 56 6.36 -11.29 -1.12
N ASP A 57 6.22 -11.85 -2.32
CA ASP A 57 7.35 -12.27 -3.15
C ASP A 57 8.22 -11.07 -3.59
N LEU A 58 7.60 -9.92 -3.90
CA LEU A 58 8.31 -8.68 -4.21
C LEU A 58 9.19 -8.20 -3.04
N PHE A 59 8.70 -8.31 -1.80
CA PHE A 59 9.46 -7.86 -0.62
C PHE A 59 10.55 -8.84 -0.18
N VAL A 60 10.40 -10.14 -0.44
CA VAL A 60 11.49 -11.11 -0.23
C VAL A 60 12.72 -10.71 -1.05
N ILE A 61 12.51 -10.32 -2.32
CA ILE A 61 13.58 -9.85 -3.19
C ILE A 61 14.23 -8.58 -2.60
N LEU A 62 13.46 -7.61 -2.12
CA LEU A 62 14.02 -6.38 -1.51
C LEU A 62 14.83 -6.66 -0.24
N LEU A 63 14.42 -7.61 0.60
CA LEU A 63 15.19 -8.00 1.79
C LEU A 63 16.54 -8.65 1.46
N HIS A 64 16.67 -9.29 0.29
CA HIS A 64 17.96 -9.75 -0.20
C HIS A 64 18.88 -8.60 -0.62
N PHE A 65 18.34 -7.44 -1.00
CA PHE A 65 19.11 -6.26 -1.41
C PHE A 65 19.46 -5.31 -0.25
N THR A 66 18.75 -5.37 0.88
CA THR A 66 19.02 -4.54 2.06
C THR A 66 19.95 -5.19 3.10
N ASN A 67 20.29 -6.48 2.93
CA ASN A 67 21.28 -7.19 3.75
C ASN A 67 22.66 -7.21 3.09
N LYS A 68 23.13 -6.06 2.61
CA LYS A 68 24.53 -5.87 2.22
C LYS A 68 25.11 -4.65 2.92
#